data_AF-A0A947NLE6-F1
#
_entry.id   AF-A0A947NLE6-F1
#
_cell.length_a   1.000
_cell.length_b   1.000
_cell.length_c   1.000
_cell.angle_alpha   90.00
_cell.angle_beta   90.00
_cell.angle_gamma   90.00
#
_symmetry.space_group_name_H-M   'P 1'
#
loop_
_entity.id
_entity.type
_entity.pdbx_description
1 polymer ?
#
loop_
_entity_poly.entity_id
_entity_poly.type
_entity_poly.pdbx_seq_one_letter_code
_entity_poly.pdbx_strand_id
1 'polypeptide(L)'
;QMKAHAGRIGGWYIGTSTLSSTSITLDSVNDKITVGSSGLANINIDGENAKITVGNVGSTYIDIDGANTKIQSSDFVSGALGSGWRIDSNVGEFQNLRARGKFTTSIFEKDAISSIGGNLLVMPSDILDTDMTALDISTITILGDEIFAINDILRIKDGVDDEWFEVTSVSQTTYTVTRDKAGDYAADSNPIWTKGTAVVNYGASGEGGVFMTSSETDAPYIHFFTHAGSPWSATTAKCRIGNLNGITGCSGYGIWGGDGYLGQLEVIDIISITGQQGEIRSNSSGNYPYLSFSQGGLQLKDSDPGGTYGTAVYGTDKYGYGALVWILNTSLKIPWAELKEPNAGASDVASIRLYNRSDDPGGLAEVGDLAVVSGKLKICTGAGTPGTWTVVGSQTA
;
A
#
# COMPACT_ATOMS: atom_id res chain seq x y z
N GLN A 1 84.82 -3.67 9.21
CA GLN A 1 83.81 -2.85 8.53
C GLN A 1 84.18 -2.77 7.06
N MET A 2 83.44 -3.42 6.16
CA MET A 2 83.61 -3.19 4.73
C MET A 2 82.96 -1.84 4.39
N LYS A 3 83.72 -0.90 3.82
CA LYS A 3 83.23 0.42 3.39
C LYS A 3 83.30 0.50 1.87
N ALA A 4 82.18 0.25 1.19
CA ALA A 4 82.04 0.51 -0.24
C ALA A 4 81.31 1.85 -0.40
N HIS A 5 81.92 2.82 -1.09
CA HIS A 5 81.30 4.13 -1.33
C HIS A 5 80.50 4.16 -2.64
N ALA A 6 80.85 3.28 -3.59
CA ALA A 6 80.07 2.94 -4.76
C ALA A 6 80.48 1.57 -5.31
N GLY A 7 79.61 0.88 -6.05
CA GLY A 7 79.97 -0.38 -6.71
C GLY A 7 78.78 -1.09 -7.36
N ARG A 8 79.04 -2.23 -8.00
CA ARG A 8 78.01 -3.12 -8.52
C ARG A 8 78.18 -4.53 -7.96
N ILE A 9 77.11 -5.14 -7.44
CA ILE A 9 77.11 -6.54 -6.98
C ILE A 9 75.79 -7.19 -7.43
N GLY A 10 75.87 -8.26 -8.24
CA GLY A 10 74.69 -9.06 -8.58
C GLY A 10 73.51 -8.29 -9.19
N GLY A 11 73.79 -7.27 -10.01
CA GLY A 11 72.74 -6.42 -10.63
C GLY A 11 72.29 -5.23 -9.77
N TRP A 12 72.83 -5.08 -8.56
CA TRP A 12 72.58 -3.93 -7.69
C TRP A 12 73.69 -2.90 -7.79
N TYR A 13 73.29 -1.63 -7.80
CA TYR A 13 74.12 -0.46 -7.64
C TYR A 13 74.18 -0.11 -6.16
N ILE A 14 75.38 -0.06 -5.62
CA ILE A 14 75.66 0.45 -4.29
C ILE A 14 76.11 1.89 -4.49
N GLY A 15 75.37 2.86 -3.95
CA GLY A 15 75.72 4.27 -3.89
C GLY A 15 75.99 4.73 -2.45
N THR A 16 76.24 6.02 -2.27
CA THR A 16 76.51 6.61 -0.94
C THR A 16 75.28 6.68 -0.04
N SER A 17 74.10 6.82 -0.64
CA SER A 17 72.80 6.93 0.05
C SER A 17 71.75 5.96 -0.49
N THR A 18 72.08 5.20 -1.53
CA THR A 18 71.11 4.33 -2.20
C THR A 18 71.67 2.93 -2.43
N LEU A 19 70.82 1.93 -2.26
CA LEU A 19 71.01 0.59 -2.83
C LEU A 19 69.89 0.38 -3.85
N SER A 20 70.25 0.35 -5.13
CA SER A 20 69.26 0.35 -6.21
C SER A 20 69.52 -0.74 -7.25
N SER A 21 68.46 -1.16 -7.91
CA SER A 21 68.46 -1.95 -9.13
C SER A 21 67.55 -1.26 -10.15
N THR A 22 67.20 -1.93 -11.25
CA THR A 22 66.29 -1.35 -12.25
C THR A 22 64.88 -1.05 -11.69
N SER A 23 64.41 -1.82 -10.70
CA SER A 23 63.01 -1.76 -10.23
C SER A 23 62.88 -1.63 -8.73
N ILE A 24 63.98 -1.51 -7.98
CA ILE A 24 63.94 -1.35 -6.53
C ILE A 24 64.99 -0.34 -6.14
N THR A 25 64.62 0.62 -5.30
CA THR A 25 65.54 1.58 -4.69
C THR A 25 65.27 1.64 -3.19
N LEU A 26 66.33 1.44 -2.41
CA LEU A 26 66.38 1.75 -0.98
C LEU A 26 67.18 3.05 -0.86
N ASP A 27 66.57 4.11 -0.36
CA ASP A 27 67.16 5.43 -0.22
C ASP A 27 67.18 5.83 1.25
N SER A 28 68.37 5.80 1.83
CA SER A 28 68.57 6.07 3.26
C SER A 28 68.63 7.56 3.60
N VAL A 29 68.61 8.46 2.60
CA VAL A 29 68.58 9.91 2.84
C VAL A 29 67.15 10.41 2.88
N ASN A 30 66.28 9.86 2.02
CA ASN A 30 64.87 10.23 1.94
C ASN A 30 63.95 9.26 2.72
N ASP A 31 64.53 8.37 3.54
CA ASP A 31 63.81 7.32 4.29
C ASP A 31 62.80 6.54 3.45
N LYS A 32 63.21 6.14 2.24
CA LYS A 32 62.30 5.71 1.17
C LYS A 32 62.65 4.34 0.63
N ILE A 33 61.62 3.53 0.38
CA ILE A 33 61.70 2.31 -0.42
C ILE A 33 60.75 2.45 -1.60
N THR A 34 61.29 2.34 -2.81
CA THR A 34 60.51 2.34 -4.04
C THR A 34 60.63 1.01 -4.74
N VAL A 35 59.49 0.41 -5.10
CA VAL A 35 59.40 -0.78 -5.95
C VAL A 35 58.63 -0.40 -7.22
N GLY A 36 59.20 -0.76 -8.36
CA GLY A 36 58.79 -0.29 -9.68
C GLY A 36 59.70 0.82 -10.21
N SER A 37 59.66 1.04 -11.52
CA SER A 37 60.45 2.07 -12.19
C SER A 37 59.74 3.43 -12.14
N SER A 38 60.49 4.51 -11.96
CA SER A 38 59.95 5.88 -11.94
C SER A 38 59.00 6.16 -13.12
N GLY A 39 57.77 6.60 -12.83
CA GLY A 39 56.74 6.91 -13.83
C GLY A 39 55.77 5.78 -14.19
N LEU A 40 55.95 4.57 -13.62
CA LEU A 40 54.98 3.46 -13.72
C LEU A 40 54.24 3.23 -12.40
N ALA A 41 53.33 2.25 -12.37
CA ALA A 41 52.66 1.82 -11.15
C ALA A 41 53.71 1.33 -10.15
N ASN A 42 53.89 2.09 -9.07
CA ASN A 42 54.94 1.85 -8.08
C ASN A 42 54.33 1.61 -6.70
N ILE A 43 55.09 0.94 -5.86
CA ILE A 43 54.87 0.93 -4.42
C ILE A 43 55.94 1.82 -3.82
N ASN A 44 55.50 2.87 -3.13
CA ASN A 44 56.38 3.77 -2.42
C ASN A 44 56.09 3.69 -0.92
N ILE A 45 57.10 3.34 -0.13
CA ILE A 45 57.08 3.44 1.33
C ILE A 45 57.93 4.65 1.69
N ASP A 46 57.30 5.65 2.28
CA ASP A 46 57.87 6.95 2.59
C ASP A 46 57.85 7.13 4.11
N GLY A 47 59.01 6.89 4.72
CA GLY A 47 59.20 6.98 6.17
C GLY A 47 59.14 8.42 6.69
N GLU A 48 59.53 9.40 5.87
CA GLU A 48 59.49 10.82 6.22
C GLU A 48 58.04 11.30 6.39
N ASN A 49 57.14 10.87 5.50
CA ASN A 49 55.72 11.28 5.50
C ASN A 49 54.78 10.26 6.17
N ALA A 50 55.31 9.17 6.75
CA ALA A 50 54.54 8.06 7.30
C ALA A 50 53.46 7.51 6.33
N LYS A 51 53.85 7.34 5.06
CA LYS A 51 52.94 7.14 3.93
C LYS A 51 53.31 5.91 3.11
N ILE A 52 52.30 5.19 2.63
CA ILE A 52 52.47 4.19 1.57
C ILE A 52 51.58 4.57 0.39
N THR A 53 52.17 4.64 -0.80
CA THR A 53 51.45 4.88 -2.04
C THR A 53 51.55 3.65 -2.93
N VAL A 54 50.39 3.18 -3.43
CA VAL A 54 50.30 2.02 -4.33
C VAL A 54 49.60 2.45 -5.62
N GLY A 55 50.36 2.48 -6.71
CA GLY A 55 49.86 2.88 -8.03
C GLY A 55 50.72 3.96 -8.68
N ASN A 56 50.25 4.46 -9.82
CA ASN A 56 50.93 5.53 -10.54
C ASN A 56 50.48 6.88 -9.97
N VAL A 57 51.41 7.66 -9.42
CA VAL A 57 51.14 9.01 -8.89
C VAL A 57 50.69 10.03 -9.95
N GLY A 58 50.91 9.73 -11.25
CA GLY A 58 50.35 10.49 -12.36
C GLY A 58 48.92 10.13 -12.73
N SER A 59 48.28 9.23 -11.98
CA SER A 59 46.89 8.78 -12.16
C SER A 59 46.24 8.52 -10.78
N THR A 60 45.14 7.78 -10.72
CA THR A 60 44.54 7.36 -9.46
C THR A 60 45.40 6.28 -8.80
N TYR A 61 45.70 6.45 -7.51
CA TYR A 61 46.45 5.52 -6.69
C TYR A 61 45.77 5.31 -5.34
N ILE A 62 46.20 4.28 -4.61
CA ILE A 62 45.79 4.07 -3.21
C ILE A 62 46.79 4.77 -2.31
N ASP A 63 46.25 5.54 -1.39
CA ASP A 63 47.00 6.26 -0.39
C ASP A 63 46.73 5.69 1.01
N ILE A 64 47.78 5.25 1.69
CA ILE A 64 47.76 4.85 3.09
C ILE A 64 48.57 5.90 3.85
N ASP A 65 47.87 6.78 4.55
CA ASP A 65 48.42 7.98 5.16
C ASP A 65 48.31 7.85 6.68
N GLY A 66 49.40 7.37 7.29
CA GLY A 66 49.48 7.11 8.72
C GLY A 66 49.45 8.39 9.55
N ALA A 67 50.00 9.49 9.03
CA ALA A 67 49.99 10.80 9.68
C ALA A 67 48.57 11.35 9.84
N ASN A 68 47.69 11.08 8.85
CA ASN A 68 46.30 11.53 8.88
C ASN A 68 45.29 10.41 9.21
N THR A 69 45.75 9.23 9.63
CA THR A 69 44.91 8.10 10.05
C THR A 69 43.87 7.66 9.00
N LYS A 70 44.24 7.63 7.72
CA LYS A 70 43.30 7.33 6.62
C LYS A 70 43.87 6.41 5.56
N ILE A 71 42.98 5.69 4.89
CA ILE A 71 43.24 4.97 3.65
C ILE A 71 42.21 5.46 2.62
N GLN A 72 42.65 5.84 1.44
CA GLN A 72 41.77 6.41 0.43
C GLN A 72 42.28 6.16 -0.99
N SER A 73 41.41 6.37 -1.97
CA SER A 73 41.88 6.67 -3.33
C SER A 73 42.38 8.12 -3.40
N SER A 74 43.36 8.37 -4.26
CA SER A 74 43.98 9.69 -4.40
C SER A 74 43.06 10.77 -4.97
N ASP A 75 42.02 10.34 -5.67
CA ASP A 75 40.96 11.16 -6.26
C ASP A 75 39.75 11.32 -5.32
N PHE A 76 39.88 10.99 -4.04
CA PHE A 76 38.78 11.11 -3.09
C PHE A 76 38.30 12.57 -2.94
N VAL A 77 37.01 12.77 -3.21
CA VAL A 77 36.26 14.00 -2.95
C VAL A 77 34.98 13.59 -2.22
N SER A 78 34.68 14.21 -1.07
CA SER A 78 33.50 13.87 -0.26
C SER A 78 32.22 14.53 -0.80
N GLY A 79 31.06 13.93 -0.52
CA GLY A 79 29.73 14.48 -0.78
C GLY A 79 28.98 13.80 -1.93
N ALA A 80 27.75 14.25 -2.19
CA ALA A 80 26.83 13.61 -3.15
C ALA A 80 27.35 13.54 -4.60
N LEU A 81 28.27 14.44 -4.97
CA LEU A 81 28.97 14.47 -6.27
C LEU A 81 30.46 14.18 -6.12
N GLY A 82 30.83 13.52 -5.02
CA GLY A 82 32.18 13.12 -4.71
C GLY A 82 32.77 12.12 -5.70
N SER A 83 34.01 11.70 -5.44
CA SER A 83 34.70 10.67 -6.20
C SER A 83 35.53 9.81 -5.26
N GLY A 84 35.87 8.60 -5.70
CA GLY A 84 36.77 7.73 -4.96
C GLY A 84 36.15 7.08 -3.71
N TRP A 85 36.99 6.81 -2.73
CA TRP A 85 36.56 6.33 -1.41
C TRP A 85 37.59 6.70 -0.36
N ARG A 86 37.15 6.81 0.89
CA ARG A 86 37.99 7.02 2.06
C ARG A 86 37.48 6.21 3.22
N ILE A 87 38.41 5.65 3.99
CA ILE A 87 38.20 5.16 5.35
C ILE A 87 39.18 5.92 6.22
N ASP A 88 38.69 6.70 7.18
CA ASP A 88 39.51 7.35 8.19
C ASP A 88 39.15 6.89 9.61
N SER A 89 39.69 7.57 10.62
CA SER A 89 39.44 7.25 12.03
C SER A 89 37.99 7.47 12.48
N ASN A 90 37.14 8.07 11.64
CA ASN A 90 35.76 8.40 11.97
C ASN A 90 34.73 7.85 10.95
N VAL A 91 35.00 7.92 9.63
CA VAL A 91 34.01 7.61 8.59
C VAL A 91 34.60 6.77 7.45
N GLY A 92 33.77 5.85 6.96
CA GLY A 92 33.97 5.17 5.67
C GLY A 92 32.99 5.73 4.64
N GLU A 93 33.50 6.47 3.66
CA GLU A 93 32.73 7.00 2.54
C GLU A 93 33.13 6.27 1.25
N PHE A 94 32.14 5.69 0.58
CA PHE A 94 32.35 4.92 -0.64
C PHE A 94 31.37 5.39 -1.70
N GLN A 95 31.85 5.62 -2.92
CA GLN A 95 30.97 5.81 -4.07
C GLN A 95 30.06 4.58 -4.28
N ASN A 96 30.60 3.37 -4.07
CA ASN A 96 29.83 2.12 -4.16
C ASN A 96 30.37 1.07 -3.17
N LEU A 97 29.47 0.31 -2.52
CA LEU A 97 29.80 -0.82 -1.65
C LEU A 97 29.01 -2.06 -2.06
N ARG A 98 29.71 -3.14 -2.47
CA ARG A 98 29.10 -4.45 -2.74
C ARG A 98 29.64 -5.52 -1.79
N ALA A 99 28.80 -6.00 -0.88
CA ALA A 99 29.12 -7.10 0.03
C ALA A 99 28.41 -8.41 -0.41
N ARG A 100 29.15 -9.51 -0.60
CA ARG A 100 28.58 -10.84 -0.94
C ARG A 100 28.13 -11.65 0.28
N GLY A 101 28.57 -11.27 1.48
CA GLY A 101 28.28 -11.96 2.74
C GLY A 101 27.44 -11.08 3.66
N LYS A 102 27.85 -10.97 4.93
CA LYS A 102 27.16 -10.17 5.95
C LYS A 102 27.95 -8.90 6.29
N PHE A 103 27.27 -7.76 6.28
CA PHE A 103 27.74 -6.53 6.93
C PHE A 103 27.19 -6.50 8.36
N THR A 104 28.05 -6.42 9.38
CA THR A 104 27.64 -6.48 10.80
C THR A 104 27.86 -5.11 11.44
N THR A 105 26.79 -4.48 11.93
CA THR A 105 26.84 -3.17 12.60
C THR A 105 25.92 -3.18 13.82
N SER A 106 26.24 -2.39 14.85
CA SER A 106 25.37 -2.18 16.01
C SER A 106 24.15 -1.30 15.69
N ILE A 107 24.23 -0.44 14.66
CA ILE A 107 23.15 0.41 14.13
C ILE A 107 23.28 0.46 12.60
N PHE A 108 22.20 0.17 11.89
CA PHE A 108 22.01 0.53 10.48
C PHE A 108 20.94 1.61 10.47
N GLU A 109 21.20 2.79 9.91
CA GLU A 109 20.18 3.83 9.68
C GLU A 109 19.63 3.67 8.25
N LYS A 110 18.34 3.43 7.94
CA LYS A 110 17.15 2.90 8.63
C LYS A 110 16.71 3.57 9.95
N ASP A 111 15.58 4.29 9.91
CA ASP A 111 15.09 5.31 10.88
C ASP A 111 15.30 6.76 10.42
N ALA A 112 15.65 6.98 9.14
CA ALA A 112 15.37 8.24 8.45
C ALA A 112 13.88 8.27 8.02
N ILE A 113 13.18 9.41 8.21
CA ILE A 113 11.88 9.63 7.57
C ILE A 113 12.13 9.82 6.07
N SER A 114 11.69 8.88 5.24
CA SER A 114 11.54 9.12 3.81
C SER A 114 10.33 10.04 3.61
N SER A 115 10.58 11.34 3.52
CA SER A 115 9.55 12.33 3.26
C SER A 115 9.42 12.52 1.76
N ILE A 116 8.29 12.09 1.20
CA ILE A 116 7.90 12.41 -0.17
C ILE A 116 7.04 13.68 -0.08
N GLY A 117 7.59 14.82 -0.50
CA GLY A 117 6.93 16.13 -0.46
C GLY A 117 5.81 16.29 -1.49
N GLY A 118 4.91 15.32 -1.58
CA GLY A 118 3.84 15.28 -2.58
C GLY A 118 3.17 13.91 -2.62
N ASN A 119 3.23 13.28 -3.80
CA ASN A 119 2.50 12.06 -4.10
C ASN A 119 3.45 10.88 -4.31
N LEU A 120 3.09 9.72 -3.79
CA LEU A 120 3.68 8.44 -4.14
C LEU A 120 2.70 7.66 -5.03
N LEU A 121 3.13 7.36 -6.25
CA LEU A 121 2.40 6.57 -7.23
C LEU A 121 3.10 5.23 -7.39
N VAL A 122 2.35 4.13 -7.25
CA VAL A 122 2.84 2.76 -7.43
C VAL A 122 2.11 2.15 -8.62
N MET A 123 2.83 2.06 -9.74
CA MET A 123 2.39 1.50 -11.01
C MET A 123 3.59 0.93 -11.79
N PRO A 124 3.37 0.08 -12.80
CA PRO A 124 4.42 -0.33 -13.71
C PRO A 124 5.09 0.89 -14.37
N SER A 125 6.40 0.82 -14.54
CA SER A 125 7.18 1.90 -15.16
C SER A 125 8.50 1.37 -15.72
N ASP A 126 9.05 2.12 -16.67
CA ASP A 126 10.40 1.91 -17.19
C ASP A 126 11.11 3.27 -17.32
N ILE A 127 12.33 3.26 -17.84
CA ILE A 127 13.17 4.43 -18.05
C ILE A 127 13.32 4.66 -19.55
N LEU A 128 13.16 5.91 -19.96
CA LEU A 128 13.41 6.34 -21.33
C LEU A 128 14.89 6.10 -21.70
N ASP A 129 15.15 5.35 -22.77
CA ASP A 129 16.49 4.95 -23.21
C ASP A 129 17.07 5.85 -24.32
N THR A 130 16.26 6.75 -24.89
CA THR A 130 16.66 7.72 -25.91
C THR A 130 15.94 9.06 -25.72
N ASP A 131 16.64 10.17 -25.96
CA ASP A 131 16.01 11.51 -25.94
C ASP A 131 14.85 11.59 -26.93
N MET A 132 13.75 12.21 -26.50
CA MET A 132 12.61 12.54 -27.35
C MET A 132 12.76 13.95 -27.91
N THR A 133 12.19 14.20 -29.09
CA THR A 133 12.12 15.56 -29.67
C THR A 133 10.83 16.27 -29.22
N ALA A 134 10.58 17.50 -29.67
CA ALA A 134 9.31 18.19 -29.41
C ALA A 134 8.17 17.77 -30.37
N LEU A 135 8.48 17.01 -31.43
CA LEU A 135 7.53 16.66 -32.48
C LEU A 135 6.38 15.78 -31.96
N ASP A 136 5.17 16.00 -32.49
CA ASP A 136 3.96 15.24 -32.12
C ASP A 136 4.08 13.77 -32.54
N ILE A 137 4.65 13.55 -33.72
CA ILE A 137 4.98 12.23 -34.22
C ILE A 137 6.37 11.86 -33.69
N SER A 138 6.38 11.14 -32.57
CA SER A 138 7.60 10.60 -31.98
C SER A 138 7.40 9.15 -31.55
N THR A 139 8.53 8.48 -31.35
CA THR A 139 8.58 7.21 -30.64
C THR A 139 9.06 7.42 -29.22
N ILE A 140 8.65 6.52 -28.33
CA ILE A 140 9.24 6.31 -27.01
C ILE A 140 10.09 5.05 -27.10
N THR A 141 11.34 5.10 -26.67
CA THR A 141 12.20 3.91 -26.53
C THR A 141 12.59 3.76 -25.07
N ILE A 142 12.35 2.61 -24.45
CA ILE A 142 12.65 2.33 -23.04
C ILE A 142 13.78 1.28 -22.90
N LEU A 143 14.29 1.07 -21.68
CA LEU A 143 15.34 0.07 -21.41
C LEU A 143 14.86 -1.37 -21.67
N GLY A 144 13.56 -1.63 -21.52
CA GLY A 144 12.93 -2.94 -21.76
C GLY A 144 12.76 -3.76 -20.49
N ASP A 145 12.72 -3.11 -19.33
CA ASP A 145 12.41 -3.73 -18.04
C ASP A 145 10.88 -3.88 -17.84
N GLU A 146 10.08 -3.10 -18.58
CA GLU A 146 8.61 -3.22 -18.66
C GLU A 146 8.15 -3.45 -20.11
N ILE A 147 6.92 -3.97 -20.28
CA ILE A 147 6.31 -4.16 -21.60
C ILE A 147 5.05 -3.29 -21.68
N PHE A 148 5.02 -2.34 -22.61
CA PHE A 148 3.82 -1.57 -22.89
C PHE A 148 2.98 -2.23 -23.99
N ALA A 149 1.66 -2.18 -23.86
CA ALA A 149 0.71 -2.69 -24.83
C ALA A 149 0.05 -1.57 -25.62
N ILE A 150 -0.56 -1.90 -26.77
CA ILE A 150 -1.38 -0.94 -27.53
C ILE A 150 -2.57 -0.51 -26.67
N ASN A 151 -2.88 0.79 -26.71
CA ASN A 151 -3.86 1.51 -25.88
C ASN A 151 -3.44 1.77 -24.43
N ASP A 152 -2.21 1.41 -24.04
CA ASP A 152 -1.67 1.84 -22.76
C ASP A 152 -1.53 3.36 -22.72
N ILE A 153 -1.95 3.94 -21.61
CA ILE A 153 -1.75 5.36 -21.31
C ILE A 153 -0.43 5.49 -20.55
N LEU A 154 0.49 6.28 -21.08
CA LEU A 154 1.77 6.55 -20.43
C LEU A 154 1.79 7.99 -19.91
N ARG A 155 2.63 8.25 -18.91
CA ARG A 155 2.83 9.59 -18.35
C ARG A 155 4.30 9.85 -18.05
N ILE A 156 4.77 11.04 -18.40
CA ILE A 156 6.10 11.55 -18.04
C ILE A 156 5.94 12.93 -17.40
N LYS A 157 6.70 13.21 -16.34
CA LYS A 157 6.64 14.46 -15.57
C LYS A 157 8.02 14.82 -15.00
N ASP A 158 8.39 16.10 -15.00
CA ASP A 158 9.65 16.60 -14.39
C ASP A 158 9.46 17.72 -13.35
N GLY A 159 8.21 18.03 -12.99
CA GLY A 159 7.85 19.07 -12.03
C GLY A 159 7.48 20.41 -12.66
N VAL A 160 7.81 20.62 -13.95
CA VAL A 160 7.29 21.73 -14.75
C VAL A 160 6.28 21.19 -15.75
N ASP A 161 6.68 20.20 -16.53
CA ASP A 161 5.89 19.59 -17.59
C ASP A 161 5.20 18.30 -17.14
N ASP A 162 4.09 17.95 -17.78
CA ASP A 162 3.24 16.79 -17.48
C ASP A 162 2.58 16.27 -18.76
N GLU A 163 3.24 15.32 -19.42
CA GLU A 163 2.78 14.83 -20.71
C GLU A 163 2.17 13.43 -20.59
N TRP A 164 1.05 13.26 -21.28
CA TRP A 164 0.33 12.00 -21.38
C TRP A 164 0.37 11.47 -22.80
N PHE A 165 0.57 10.16 -22.93
CA PHE A 165 0.76 9.47 -24.20
C PHE A 165 -0.22 8.31 -24.30
N GLU A 166 -0.54 7.90 -25.52
CA GLU A 166 -1.18 6.62 -25.80
C GLU A 166 -0.31 5.80 -26.75
N VAL A 167 -0.06 4.54 -26.41
CA VAL A 167 0.67 3.61 -27.28
C VAL A 167 -0.21 3.18 -28.45
N THR A 168 0.27 3.42 -29.67
CA THR A 168 -0.44 3.08 -30.91
C THR A 168 0.20 1.91 -31.66
N SER A 169 1.49 1.68 -31.49
CA SER A 169 2.19 0.52 -32.06
C SER A 169 3.39 0.13 -31.22
N VAL A 170 3.74 -1.16 -31.27
CA VAL A 170 4.83 -1.76 -30.49
C VAL A 170 5.86 -2.37 -31.44
N SER A 171 7.14 -2.04 -31.25
CA SER A 171 8.28 -2.61 -31.95
C SER A 171 9.42 -2.88 -30.95
N GLN A 172 9.38 -4.04 -30.29
CA GLN A 172 10.30 -4.40 -29.21
C GLN A 172 10.26 -3.32 -28.10
N THR A 173 11.38 -2.66 -27.82
CA THR A 173 11.47 -1.61 -26.80
C THR A 173 11.14 -0.20 -27.32
N THR A 174 10.78 -0.07 -28.61
CA THR A 174 10.37 1.19 -29.24
C THR A 174 8.87 1.17 -29.54
N TYR A 175 8.18 2.22 -29.11
CA TYR A 175 6.74 2.37 -29.19
C TYR A 175 6.39 3.62 -29.99
N THR A 176 5.46 3.51 -30.94
CA THR A 176 4.84 4.70 -31.54
C THR A 176 3.73 5.18 -30.62
N VAL A 177 3.71 6.47 -30.32
CA VAL A 177 2.74 7.05 -29.39
C VAL A 177 1.98 8.21 -30.02
N THR A 178 0.73 8.38 -29.60
CA THR A 178 0.07 9.68 -29.68
C THR A 178 0.51 10.49 -28.47
N ARG A 179 1.22 11.57 -28.71
CA ARG A 179 1.69 12.53 -27.71
C ARG A 179 0.61 13.52 -27.31
N ASP A 180 0.89 14.27 -26.25
CA ASP A 180 0.03 15.32 -25.71
C ASP A 180 -1.45 14.96 -25.73
N LYS A 181 -1.78 13.84 -25.10
CA LYS A 181 -3.18 13.47 -24.91
C LYS A 181 -3.94 14.56 -24.16
N ALA A 182 -3.25 15.28 -23.27
CA ALA A 182 -3.76 16.43 -22.52
C ALA A 182 -4.27 17.57 -23.41
N GLY A 183 -3.64 17.78 -24.58
CA GLY A 183 -3.85 18.98 -25.38
C GLY A 183 -3.28 20.23 -24.71
N ASP A 184 -2.29 20.06 -23.84
CA ASP A 184 -1.68 21.12 -23.05
C ASP A 184 -0.61 21.89 -23.85
N TYR A 185 -0.12 21.29 -24.95
CA TYR A 185 0.98 21.80 -25.74
C TYR A 185 0.53 22.16 -27.17
N ALA A 186 1.24 23.10 -27.80
CA ALA A 186 1.02 23.41 -29.20
C ALA A 186 1.63 22.30 -30.09
N ALA A 187 1.10 22.17 -31.31
CA ALA A 187 1.61 21.20 -32.28
C ALA A 187 3.13 21.29 -32.45
N ASP A 188 3.79 20.13 -32.47
CA ASP A 188 5.24 19.96 -32.57
C ASP A 188 6.06 20.75 -31.52
N SER A 189 5.42 21.09 -30.39
CA SER A 189 6.01 21.88 -29.30
C SER A 189 5.86 21.17 -27.95
N ASN A 190 5.83 19.83 -27.97
CA ASN A 190 5.78 19.02 -26.75
C ASN A 190 7.09 19.16 -25.95
N PRO A 191 7.08 18.83 -24.65
CA PRO A 191 8.30 18.76 -23.85
C PRO A 191 9.34 17.82 -24.47
N ILE A 192 10.61 18.22 -24.39
CA ILE A 192 11.75 17.42 -24.81
C ILE A 192 12.18 16.57 -23.61
N TRP A 193 11.81 15.29 -23.61
CA TRP A 193 12.19 14.34 -22.56
C TRP A 193 13.58 13.77 -22.81
N THR A 194 14.42 13.78 -21.79
CA THR A 194 15.78 13.24 -21.87
C THR A 194 15.85 11.79 -21.41
N LYS A 195 16.77 11.03 -22.00
CA LYS A 195 17.14 9.68 -21.56
C LYS A 195 17.38 9.66 -20.05
N GLY A 196 16.82 8.66 -19.37
CA GLY A 196 16.89 8.52 -17.92
C GLY A 196 15.61 8.98 -17.20
N THR A 197 14.69 9.66 -17.90
CA THR A 197 13.39 10.04 -17.34
C THR A 197 12.49 8.82 -17.17
N ALA A 198 11.76 8.74 -16.05
CA ALA A 198 10.79 7.68 -15.80
C ALA A 198 9.56 7.81 -16.71
N VAL A 199 9.13 6.69 -17.27
CA VAL A 199 7.90 6.55 -18.06
C VAL A 199 6.95 5.66 -17.27
N VAL A 200 5.86 6.26 -16.78
CA VAL A 200 4.88 5.55 -15.96
C VAL A 200 3.78 4.98 -16.85
N ASN A 201 3.49 3.69 -16.71
CA ASN A 201 2.39 3.04 -17.43
C ASN A 201 1.13 3.02 -16.55
N TYR A 202 0.09 3.75 -16.96
CA TYR A 202 -1.24 3.70 -16.34
C TYR A 202 -2.06 2.50 -16.82
N GLY A 203 -1.62 1.83 -17.89
CA GLY A 203 -2.33 0.74 -18.52
C GLY A 203 -3.44 1.23 -19.45
N ALA A 204 -4.29 0.29 -19.86
CA ALA A 204 -5.46 0.58 -20.68
C ALA A 204 -6.61 1.15 -19.85
N SER A 205 -7.62 1.74 -20.51
CA SER A 205 -8.85 2.21 -19.84
C SER A 205 -9.46 1.12 -18.94
N GLY A 206 -9.72 1.47 -17.68
CA GLY A 206 -10.22 0.57 -16.64
C GLY A 206 -9.14 -0.03 -15.75
N GLU A 207 -7.87 0.08 -16.12
CA GLU A 207 -6.72 -0.29 -15.27
C GLU A 207 -6.35 0.86 -14.33
N GLY A 208 -5.35 0.66 -13.46
CA GLY A 208 -4.86 1.70 -12.57
C GLY A 208 -3.91 1.19 -11.50
N GLY A 209 -3.78 1.93 -10.41
CA GLY A 209 -2.71 1.69 -9.43
C GLY A 209 -3.03 2.14 -8.01
N VAL A 210 -1.95 2.33 -7.25
CA VAL A 210 -2.01 2.84 -5.88
C VAL A 210 -1.40 4.23 -5.84
N PHE A 211 -2.10 5.15 -5.19
CA PHE A 211 -1.66 6.53 -5.04
C PHE A 211 -1.79 6.93 -3.57
N MET A 212 -0.73 7.50 -3.03
CA MET A 212 -0.68 8.03 -1.67
C MET A 212 -0.33 9.49 -1.73
N THR A 213 -1.06 10.32 -0.99
CA THR A 213 -0.87 11.77 -1.04
C THR A 213 -1.06 12.41 0.31
N SER A 214 -0.25 13.45 0.56
CA SER A 214 -0.44 14.41 1.63
C SER A 214 -0.73 15.82 1.13
N SER A 215 -0.83 16.03 -0.19
CA SER A 215 -0.86 17.37 -0.82
C SER A 215 -2.03 17.61 -1.76
N GLU A 216 -2.68 16.57 -2.27
CA GLU A 216 -3.84 16.74 -3.15
C GLU A 216 -5.08 17.24 -2.40
N THR A 217 -6.10 17.65 -3.16
CA THR A 217 -7.42 17.93 -2.59
C THR A 217 -7.95 16.69 -1.83
N ASP A 218 -8.54 16.93 -0.67
CA ASP A 218 -9.04 15.91 0.26
C ASP A 218 -7.96 14.97 0.84
N ALA A 219 -6.66 15.31 0.77
CA ALA A 219 -5.61 14.60 1.48
C ALA A 219 -5.78 14.65 3.03
N PRO A 220 -5.11 13.78 3.80
CA PRO A 220 -4.27 12.66 3.36
C PRO A 220 -5.08 11.38 3.10
N TYR A 221 -4.70 10.64 2.06
CA TYR A 221 -5.24 9.31 1.80
C TYR A 221 -4.29 8.42 1.02
N ILE A 222 -4.55 7.12 1.13
CA ILE A 222 -4.14 6.09 0.18
C ILE A 222 -5.38 5.73 -0.63
N HIS A 223 -5.32 5.83 -1.96
CA HIS A 223 -6.38 5.37 -2.83
C HIS A 223 -5.88 4.28 -3.77
N PHE A 224 -6.75 3.31 -4.04
CA PHE A 224 -6.64 2.39 -5.16
C PHE A 224 -7.61 2.90 -6.22
N PHE A 225 -7.15 3.04 -7.45
CA PHE A 225 -7.93 3.69 -8.49
C PHE A 225 -7.90 2.93 -9.81
N THR A 226 -8.88 3.23 -10.65
CA THR A 226 -8.83 2.98 -12.09
C THR A 226 -8.89 4.30 -12.85
N HIS A 227 -8.37 4.38 -14.08
CA HIS A 227 -8.56 5.53 -14.96
C HIS A 227 -9.51 5.20 -16.11
N ALA A 228 -10.20 6.21 -16.65
CA ALA A 228 -11.17 6.03 -17.72
C ALA A 228 -10.55 5.98 -19.13
N GLY A 229 -9.22 6.16 -19.25
CA GLY A 229 -8.52 6.38 -20.53
C GLY A 229 -8.83 7.73 -21.19
N SER A 230 -10.03 8.27 -20.98
CA SER A 230 -10.42 9.63 -21.35
C SER A 230 -11.42 10.21 -20.35
N PRO A 231 -11.13 11.36 -19.72
CA PRO A 231 -9.82 12.02 -19.71
C PRO A 231 -8.79 11.15 -18.96
N TRP A 232 -7.59 11.01 -19.53
CA TRP A 232 -6.46 10.16 -19.07
C TRP A 232 -6.05 10.45 -17.61
N SER A 233 -6.25 11.68 -17.14
CA SER A 233 -5.97 12.11 -15.77
C SER A 233 -7.10 11.84 -14.77
N ALA A 234 -8.31 11.52 -15.23
CA ALA A 234 -9.43 11.23 -14.33
C ALA A 234 -9.30 9.82 -13.74
N THR A 235 -9.27 9.78 -12.42
CA THR A 235 -9.20 8.55 -11.64
C THR A 235 -10.53 8.31 -10.92
N THR A 236 -10.93 7.05 -10.85
CA THR A 236 -12.08 6.57 -10.08
C THR A 236 -11.57 5.71 -8.94
N ALA A 237 -11.80 6.15 -7.71
CA ALA A 237 -11.43 5.37 -6.54
C ALA A 237 -12.22 4.05 -6.49
N LYS A 238 -11.53 2.95 -6.18
CA LYS A 238 -12.11 1.63 -5.89
C LYS A 238 -12.04 1.30 -4.41
N CYS A 239 -11.00 1.78 -3.74
CA CYS A 239 -10.82 1.70 -2.30
C CYS A 239 -10.03 2.93 -1.83
N ARG A 240 -10.33 3.44 -0.63
CA ARG A 240 -9.61 4.54 0.00
C ARG A 240 -9.45 4.31 1.50
N ILE A 241 -8.27 4.61 2.02
CA ILE A 241 -7.96 4.67 3.46
C ILE A 241 -7.44 6.07 3.77
N GLY A 242 -8.04 6.75 4.75
CA GLY A 242 -7.69 8.12 5.12
C GLY A 242 -8.89 9.05 5.03
N ASN A 243 -8.70 10.27 4.55
CA ASN A 243 -9.76 11.25 4.38
C ASN A 243 -10.69 10.89 3.19
N LEU A 244 -11.96 10.70 3.49
CA LEU A 244 -13.02 10.23 2.58
C LEU A 244 -13.82 11.37 1.94
N ASN A 245 -13.49 12.64 2.24
CA ASN A 245 -14.07 13.77 1.51
C ASN A 245 -13.76 13.61 0.00
N GLY A 246 -14.73 13.99 -0.84
CA GLY A 246 -14.69 13.78 -2.28
C GLY A 246 -15.20 12.41 -2.76
N ILE A 247 -15.43 11.44 -1.86
CA ILE A 247 -16.17 10.20 -2.19
C ILE A 247 -17.66 10.42 -1.96
N THR A 248 -18.49 10.13 -2.97
CA THR A 248 -19.95 10.32 -2.88
C THR A 248 -20.55 9.53 -1.73
N GLY A 249 -21.28 10.22 -0.84
CA GLY A 249 -21.94 9.60 0.32
C GLY A 249 -21.03 9.38 1.53
N CYS A 250 -19.78 9.83 1.48
CA CYS A 250 -18.82 9.71 2.58
C CYS A 250 -18.31 11.09 3.04
N SER A 251 -17.89 11.17 4.29
CA SER A 251 -17.20 12.32 4.87
C SER A 251 -16.31 11.89 6.03
N GLY A 252 -15.29 12.71 6.35
CA GLY A 252 -14.38 12.42 7.47
C GLY A 252 -13.31 11.37 7.14
N TYR A 253 -12.76 10.69 8.16
CA TYR A 253 -11.68 9.71 7.99
C TYR A 253 -12.17 8.27 8.17
N GLY A 254 -11.67 7.35 7.35
CA GLY A 254 -12.02 5.93 7.48
C GLY A 254 -11.46 5.02 6.38
N ILE A 255 -12.14 3.89 6.19
CA ILE A 255 -11.90 2.92 5.11
C ILE A 255 -13.16 2.87 4.26
N TRP A 256 -13.01 3.09 2.96
CA TRP A 256 -14.08 2.98 1.98
C TRP A 256 -13.67 2.01 0.86
N GLY A 257 -14.61 1.20 0.39
CA GLY A 257 -14.45 0.39 -0.81
C GLY A 257 -15.81 0.21 -1.48
N GLY A 258 -15.84 0.17 -2.82
CA GLY A 258 -17.08 -0.07 -3.57
C GLY A 258 -17.70 -1.43 -3.23
N ASP A 259 -16.87 -2.48 -3.29
CA ASP A 259 -17.19 -3.84 -2.85
C ASP A 259 -16.10 -4.32 -1.87
N GLY A 260 -16.46 -5.13 -0.87
CA GLY A 260 -15.52 -5.62 0.13
C GLY A 260 -15.84 -7.04 0.63
N TYR A 261 -14.80 -7.87 0.77
CA TYR A 261 -14.88 -9.18 1.41
C TYR A 261 -14.11 -9.14 2.73
N LEU A 262 -14.81 -9.35 3.85
CA LEU A 262 -14.23 -9.39 5.19
C LEU A 262 -14.47 -10.79 5.78
N GLY A 263 -13.40 -11.49 6.17
CA GLY A 263 -13.50 -12.84 6.72
C GLY A 263 -14.22 -12.87 8.08
N GLN A 264 -13.89 -11.93 8.96
CA GLN A 264 -14.57 -11.69 10.23
C GLN A 264 -14.64 -10.17 10.44
N LEU A 265 -15.80 -9.67 10.89
CA LEU A 265 -15.99 -8.29 11.30
C LEU A 265 -16.49 -8.26 12.74
N GLU A 266 -15.66 -7.73 13.65
CA GLU A 266 -16.04 -7.42 15.03
C GLU A 266 -16.24 -5.92 15.15
N VAL A 267 -17.40 -5.50 15.68
CA VAL A 267 -17.75 -4.09 15.86
C VAL A 267 -17.98 -3.84 17.34
N ILE A 268 -17.22 -2.88 17.90
CA ILE A 268 -17.17 -2.62 19.34
C ILE A 268 -18.39 -1.84 19.83
N ASP A 269 -18.93 -0.95 18.98
CA ASP A 269 -20.03 -0.05 19.35
C ASP A 269 -21.26 -0.33 18.47
N ILE A 270 -21.51 0.51 17.47
CA ILE A 270 -22.73 0.42 16.66
C ILE A 270 -22.40 0.04 15.22
N ILE A 271 -23.18 -0.90 14.67
CA ILE A 271 -23.28 -1.13 13.23
C ILE A 271 -24.44 -0.26 12.72
N SER A 272 -24.12 0.74 11.89
CA SER A 272 -25.11 1.53 11.17
C SER A 272 -25.21 1.03 9.73
N ILE A 273 -26.33 0.41 9.36
CA ILE A 273 -26.58 -0.02 7.98
C ILE A 273 -27.56 0.97 7.34
N THR A 274 -27.02 1.98 6.67
CA THR A 274 -27.81 3.05 6.05
C THR A 274 -27.95 2.80 4.54
N GLY A 275 -29.14 2.38 4.13
CA GLY A 275 -29.52 2.14 2.73
C GLY A 275 -30.97 1.65 2.69
N GLN A 276 -31.67 1.79 1.56
CA GLN A 276 -33.09 1.38 1.48
C GLN A 276 -33.32 -0.12 1.79
N GLN A 277 -32.25 -0.93 1.83
CA GLN A 277 -32.27 -2.37 2.12
C GLN A 277 -31.05 -2.78 2.98
N GLY A 278 -30.85 -2.13 4.13
CA GLY A 278 -29.83 -2.55 5.09
C GLY A 278 -30.20 -3.89 5.73
N GLU A 279 -29.46 -4.95 5.41
CA GLU A 279 -29.79 -6.32 5.80
C GLU A 279 -28.56 -7.11 6.26
N ILE A 280 -28.71 -7.87 7.35
CA ILE A 280 -27.72 -8.87 7.78
C ILE A 280 -28.21 -10.23 7.28
N ARG A 281 -27.55 -10.75 6.25
CA ARG A 281 -27.89 -12.01 5.58
C ARG A 281 -26.86 -13.10 5.93
N SER A 282 -27.31 -14.34 6.07
CA SER A 282 -26.41 -15.50 6.01
C SER A 282 -26.17 -15.87 4.54
N ASN A 283 -24.91 -16.08 4.16
CA ASN A 283 -24.51 -16.28 2.77
C ASN A 283 -24.92 -17.68 2.28
N SER A 284 -26.10 -17.79 1.68
CA SER A 284 -26.34 -18.72 0.56
C SER A 284 -27.74 -18.52 0.01
N SER A 285 -27.95 -18.05 -1.23
CA SER A 285 -29.27 -17.95 -1.92
C SER A 285 -30.34 -17.00 -1.29
N GLY A 286 -31.13 -16.32 -2.13
CA GLY A 286 -32.16 -15.34 -1.73
C GLY A 286 -33.37 -15.89 -0.95
N ASN A 287 -33.23 -17.03 -0.26
CA ASN A 287 -34.29 -17.80 0.38
C ASN A 287 -33.99 -18.15 1.86
N TYR A 288 -33.12 -17.41 2.55
CA TYR A 288 -32.84 -17.67 3.97
C TYR A 288 -33.23 -16.51 4.87
N PRO A 289 -33.49 -16.80 6.16
CA PRO A 289 -33.83 -15.79 7.13
C PRO A 289 -32.73 -14.72 7.21
N TYR A 290 -33.12 -13.46 7.07
CA TYR A 290 -32.24 -12.31 7.25
C TYR A 290 -32.88 -11.28 8.17
N LEU A 291 -32.01 -10.54 8.85
CA LEU A 291 -32.41 -9.45 9.74
C LEU A 291 -32.43 -8.15 8.93
N SER A 292 -33.61 -7.54 8.81
CA SER A 292 -33.79 -6.25 8.16
C SER A 292 -34.05 -5.17 9.19
N PHE A 293 -33.31 -4.07 9.08
CA PHE A 293 -33.50 -2.88 9.89
C PHE A 293 -34.23 -1.85 9.03
N SER A 294 -35.38 -1.37 9.50
CA SER A 294 -36.19 -0.39 8.77
C SER A 294 -36.62 0.75 9.71
N GLN A 295 -37.11 1.85 9.14
CA GLN A 295 -37.73 2.93 9.93
C GLN A 295 -38.92 2.44 10.78
N GLY A 296 -39.53 1.32 10.38
CA GLY A 296 -40.62 0.67 11.10
C GLY A 296 -40.19 -0.36 12.15
N GLY A 297 -38.90 -0.51 12.46
CA GLY A 297 -38.39 -1.47 13.46
C GLY A 297 -37.57 -2.62 12.87
N LEU A 298 -37.37 -3.67 13.67
CA LEU A 298 -36.57 -4.85 13.35
C LEU A 298 -37.45 -5.96 12.75
N GLN A 299 -37.03 -6.55 11.64
CA GLN A 299 -37.76 -7.59 10.94
C GLN A 299 -36.90 -8.83 10.72
N LEU A 300 -37.43 -10.02 11.02
CA LEU A 300 -36.91 -11.28 10.50
C LEU A 300 -37.71 -11.64 9.24
N LYS A 301 -37.02 -11.78 8.10
CA LYS A 301 -37.64 -12.11 6.80
C LYS A 301 -37.06 -13.41 6.26
N ASP A 302 -37.88 -14.24 5.62
CA ASP A 302 -37.50 -15.56 5.09
C ASP A 302 -37.19 -15.56 3.58
N SER A 303 -37.36 -14.43 2.88
CA SER A 303 -37.08 -14.29 1.43
C SER A 303 -37.02 -12.82 1.00
N ASP A 304 -36.39 -12.57 -0.15
CA ASP A 304 -36.24 -11.25 -0.80
C ASP A 304 -37.58 -10.58 -1.18
N PRO A 305 -37.61 -9.24 -1.43
CA PRO A 305 -38.84 -8.43 -1.40
C PRO A 305 -39.74 -8.62 -2.63
N GLY A 306 -40.46 -9.74 -2.66
CA GLY A 306 -41.60 -9.98 -3.54
C GLY A 306 -42.92 -9.52 -2.91
N GLY A 307 -43.13 -8.19 -2.87
CA GLY A 307 -44.48 -7.61 -2.78
C GLY A 307 -45.03 -7.34 -1.38
N THR A 308 -45.01 -6.07 -1.01
CA THR A 308 -46.01 -5.44 -0.14
C THR A 308 -47.40 -5.79 -0.67
N TYR A 309 -48.20 -6.54 0.10
CA TYR A 309 -49.64 -6.76 -0.10
C TYR A 309 -50.13 -6.62 -1.56
N GLY A 310 -49.78 -7.59 -2.41
CA GLY A 310 -50.48 -7.76 -3.68
C GLY A 310 -51.95 -8.05 -3.39
N THR A 311 -52.85 -7.23 -3.92
CA THR A 311 -54.31 -7.39 -3.87
C THR A 311 -54.82 -8.63 -4.62
N ALA A 312 -53.92 -9.44 -5.20
CA ALA A 312 -54.25 -10.64 -5.95
C ALA A 312 -54.52 -11.82 -5.00
N VAL A 313 -55.80 -12.06 -4.74
CA VAL A 313 -56.30 -13.33 -4.20
C VAL A 313 -56.53 -14.26 -5.39
N TYR A 314 -55.87 -15.42 -5.42
CA TYR A 314 -56.20 -16.52 -6.34
C TYR A 314 -56.85 -17.65 -5.52
N GLY A 315 -58.18 -17.72 -5.53
CA GLY A 315 -58.95 -18.69 -4.73
C GLY A 315 -59.21 -18.21 -3.30
N THR A 316 -59.01 -19.07 -2.30
CA THR A 316 -59.12 -18.72 -0.86
C THR A 316 -57.78 -18.31 -0.24
N ASP A 317 -56.67 -18.56 -0.93
CA ASP A 317 -55.34 -18.49 -0.35
C ASP A 317 -54.67 -17.16 -0.73
N LYS A 318 -54.27 -16.39 0.28
CA LYS A 318 -53.46 -15.18 0.10
C LYS A 318 -52.02 -15.60 -0.17
N TYR A 319 -51.56 -15.48 -1.41
CA TYR A 319 -50.15 -15.61 -1.75
C TYR A 319 -49.46 -14.25 -1.61
N GLY A 320 -48.82 -14.03 -0.45
CA GLY A 320 -47.93 -12.90 -0.21
C GLY A 320 -46.89 -13.27 0.84
N TYR A 321 -45.62 -12.99 0.56
CA TYR A 321 -44.51 -13.27 1.48
C TYR A 321 -44.36 -12.08 2.43
N GLY A 322 -44.85 -12.23 3.66
CA GLY A 322 -44.75 -11.22 4.73
C GLY A 322 -43.52 -11.43 5.63
N ALA A 323 -43.07 -10.38 6.33
CA ALA A 323 -42.12 -10.54 7.43
C ALA A 323 -42.64 -11.58 8.43
N LEU A 324 -41.77 -12.49 8.88
CA LEU A 324 -42.15 -13.54 9.83
C LEU A 324 -42.50 -12.90 11.17
N VAL A 325 -41.60 -12.06 11.68
CA VAL A 325 -41.76 -11.40 12.97
C VAL A 325 -41.27 -9.96 12.89
N TRP A 326 -42.07 -9.06 13.46
CA TRP A 326 -41.69 -7.69 13.77
C TRP A 326 -41.41 -7.56 15.25
N ILE A 327 -40.34 -6.83 15.57
CA ILE A 327 -40.00 -6.42 16.92
C ILE A 327 -39.90 -4.90 16.94
N LEU A 328 -40.60 -4.28 17.90
CA LEU A 328 -40.69 -2.84 18.14
C LEU A 328 -41.20 -2.05 16.93
N ASN A 329 -42.29 -2.52 16.30
CA ASN A 329 -42.86 -1.84 15.15
C ASN A 329 -43.68 -0.62 15.56
N THR A 330 -43.12 0.56 15.30
CA THR A 330 -43.72 1.86 15.66
C THR A 330 -44.99 2.19 14.88
N SER A 331 -45.14 1.65 13.67
CA SER A 331 -46.34 1.85 12.83
C SER A 331 -47.49 0.95 13.27
N LEU A 332 -47.18 -0.30 13.64
CA LEU A 332 -48.16 -1.23 14.23
C LEU A 332 -48.47 -0.90 15.70
N LYS A 333 -47.65 -0.05 16.33
CA LYS A 333 -47.76 0.35 17.74
C LYS A 333 -47.78 -0.83 18.71
N ILE A 334 -47.13 -1.94 18.33
CA ILE A 334 -47.02 -3.14 19.14
C ILE A 334 -45.54 -3.56 19.23
N PRO A 335 -45.09 -3.99 20.42
CA PRO A 335 -43.69 -4.35 20.65
C PRO A 335 -43.29 -5.64 19.90
N TRP A 336 -44.26 -6.47 19.51
CA TRP A 336 -44.03 -7.67 18.74
C TRP A 336 -45.26 -7.95 17.86
N ALA A 337 -45.05 -8.46 16.64
CA ALA A 337 -46.13 -8.87 15.73
C ALA A 337 -45.68 -9.98 14.80
N GLU A 338 -46.43 -11.08 14.74
CA GLU A 338 -46.29 -12.10 13.69
C GLU A 338 -47.35 -11.87 12.63
N LEU A 339 -46.94 -11.82 11.36
CA LEU A 339 -47.84 -11.50 10.24
C LEU A 339 -48.07 -12.67 9.28
N LYS A 340 -47.40 -13.81 9.50
CA LYS A 340 -47.55 -15.01 8.68
C LYS A 340 -47.46 -16.27 9.56
N GLU A 341 -48.57 -16.99 9.69
CA GLU A 341 -48.56 -18.32 10.29
C GLU A 341 -47.82 -19.32 9.37
N PRO A 342 -47.00 -20.24 9.90
CA PRO A 342 -46.34 -21.25 9.09
C PRO A 342 -47.34 -22.26 8.52
N ASN A 343 -47.63 -22.14 7.22
CA ASN A 343 -48.29 -23.10 6.31
C ASN A 343 -49.51 -23.89 6.83
N ALA A 344 -50.64 -23.70 6.15
CA ALA A 344 -51.93 -24.40 6.32
C ALA A 344 -51.95 -25.94 6.11
N GLY A 345 -50.80 -26.61 6.11
CA GLY A 345 -50.65 -28.05 5.86
C GLY A 345 -49.89 -28.85 6.92
N ALA A 346 -49.30 -28.20 7.92
CA ALA A 346 -48.62 -28.88 9.03
C ALA A 346 -49.18 -28.33 10.34
N SER A 347 -49.82 -29.21 11.12
CA SER A 347 -50.26 -29.05 12.51
C SER A 347 -50.02 -27.66 13.12
N ASP A 348 -51.08 -26.87 13.31
CA ASP A 348 -51.11 -25.57 13.98
C ASP A 348 -50.07 -25.46 15.10
N VAL A 349 -48.89 -24.97 14.74
CA VAL A 349 -47.83 -24.69 15.70
C VAL A 349 -47.99 -23.25 16.11
N ALA A 350 -48.14 -23.02 17.41
CA ALA A 350 -48.37 -21.69 17.94
C ALA A 350 -47.30 -20.70 17.45
N SER A 351 -47.77 -19.58 16.90
CA SER A 351 -47.02 -18.37 16.52
C SER A 351 -46.08 -17.89 17.64
N ILE A 352 -46.54 -17.98 18.89
CA ILE A 352 -45.70 -17.78 20.07
C ILE A 352 -45.62 -19.07 20.87
N ARG A 353 -44.41 -19.51 21.17
CA ARG A 353 -44.17 -20.51 22.22
C ARG A 353 -43.64 -19.83 23.47
N LEU A 354 -44.52 -19.63 24.44
CA LEU A 354 -44.11 -19.26 25.79
C LEU A 354 -43.64 -20.54 26.52
N TYR A 355 -42.48 -20.47 27.14
CA TYR A 355 -41.93 -21.60 27.90
C TYR A 355 -42.84 -21.89 29.11
N ASN A 356 -43.39 -23.12 29.18
CA ASN A 356 -44.24 -23.55 30.29
C ASN A 356 -43.38 -23.88 31.51
N ARG A 357 -43.44 -23.03 32.53
CA ARG A 357 -42.67 -23.17 33.77
C ARG A 357 -43.41 -24.03 34.79
N SER A 358 -42.68 -24.66 35.71
CA SER A 358 -43.28 -25.30 36.88
C SER A 358 -43.93 -24.28 37.80
N ASP A 359 -43.25 -23.14 38.01
CA ASP A 359 -43.60 -22.12 39.00
C ASP A 359 -43.51 -20.69 38.44
N ASP A 360 -44.14 -19.77 39.15
CA ASP A 360 -44.13 -18.33 38.84
C ASP A 360 -42.69 -17.77 38.83
N PRO A 361 -42.36 -16.81 37.95
CA PRO A 361 -41.04 -16.19 37.93
C PRO A 361 -40.63 -15.61 39.29
N GLY A 362 -39.48 -16.08 39.81
CA GLY A 362 -38.93 -15.65 41.10
C GLY A 362 -38.15 -14.32 41.09
N GLY A 363 -37.88 -13.76 39.91
CA GLY A 363 -37.13 -12.52 39.73
C GLY A 363 -37.97 -11.26 39.83
N LEU A 364 -37.34 -10.11 39.57
CA LEU A 364 -38.05 -8.84 39.42
C LEU A 364 -39.06 -8.95 38.26
N ALA A 365 -40.30 -8.53 38.51
CA ALA A 365 -41.37 -8.47 37.51
C ALA A 365 -42.11 -7.13 37.60
N GLU A 366 -42.59 -6.64 36.46
CA GLU A 366 -43.39 -5.41 36.33
C GLU A 366 -44.85 -5.74 36.01
N VAL A 367 -45.77 -4.81 36.29
CA VAL A 367 -47.19 -5.00 35.95
C VAL A 367 -47.34 -5.08 34.43
N GLY A 368 -47.93 -6.17 33.94
CA GLY A 368 -48.11 -6.43 32.51
C GLY A 368 -47.25 -7.56 31.94
N ASP A 369 -46.22 -8.01 32.66
CA ASP A 369 -45.40 -9.14 32.23
C ASP A 369 -46.26 -10.41 32.06
N LEU A 370 -45.96 -11.20 31.03
CA LEU A 370 -46.66 -12.45 30.71
C LEU A 370 -45.78 -13.67 30.98
N ALA A 371 -46.37 -14.73 31.53
CA ALA A 371 -45.72 -16.02 31.73
C ALA A 371 -46.70 -17.17 31.50
N VAL A 372 -46.19 -18.34 31.10
CA VAL A 372 -46.96 -19.59 31.13
C VAL A 372 -46.43 -20.47 32.25
N VAL A 373 -47.31 -20.84 33.18
CA VAL A 373 -46.97 -21.59 34.38
C VAL A 373 -47.97 -22.72 34.56
N SER A 374 -47.48 -23.95 34.57
CA SER A 374 -48.30 -25.17 34.67
C SER A 374 -49.49 -25.17 33.69
N GLY A 375 -49.25 -24.77 32.43
CA GLY A 375 -50.26 -24.73 31.36
C GLY A 375 -51.23 -23.54 31.42
N LYS A 376 -50.98 -22.56 32.30
CA LYS A 376 -51.81 -21.36 32.45
C LYS A 376 -51.05 -20.13 32.01
N LEU A 377 -51.67 -19.32 31.15
CA LEU A 377 -51.20 -17.98 30.85
C LEU A 377 -51.51 -17.08 32.06
N LYS A 378 -50.48 -16.46 32.60
CA LYS A 378 -50.55 -15.52 33.71
C LYS A 378 -50.03 -14.16 33.29
N ILE A 379 -50.60 -13.10 33.87
CA ILE A 379 -50.09 -11.74 33.80
C ILE A 379 -49.66 -11.27 35.20
N CYS A 380 -48.56 -10.53 35.29
CA CYS A 380 -48.16 -9.87 36.52
C CYS A 380 -49.08 -8.67 36.78
N THR A 381 -49.76 -8.66 37.93
CA THR A 381 -50.69 -7.60 38.34
C THR A 381 -50.12 -6.71 39.45
N GLY A 382 -48.96 -7.05 40.01
CA GLY A 382 -48.26 -6.25 40.99
C GLY A 382 -46.76 -6.41 40.85
N ALA A 383 -46.04 -5.31 40.62
CA ALA A 383 -44.59 -5.33 40.49
C ALA A 383 -43.89 -5.77 41.79
N GLY A 384 -42.78 -6.51 41.70
CA GLY A 384 -42.07 -7.03 42.88
C GLY A 384 -41.03 -8.10 42.58
N THR A 385 -40.47 -8.71 43.64
CA THR A 385 -39.54 -9.85 43.56
C THR A 385 -39.94 -10.94 44.58
N PRO A 386 -40.75 -11.94 44.18
CA PRO A 386 -41.42 -12.03 42.88
C PRO A 386 -42.61 -11.06 42.78
N GLY A 387 -43.01 -10.75 41.55
CA GLY A 387 -44.28 -10.07 41.28
C GLY A 387 -45.49 -10.93 41.66
N THR A 388 -46.67 -10.31 41.69
CA THR A 388 -47.95 -10.99 41.92
C THR A 388 -48.54 -11.44 40.59
N TRP A 389 -48.73 -12.74 40.40
CA TRP A 389 -49.17 -13.33 39.12
C TRP A 389 -50.63 -13.81 39.16
N THR A 390 -51.41 -13.38 38.18
CA THR A 390 -52.83 -13.75 38.04
C THR A 390 -53.06 -14.53 36.75
N VAL A 391 -53.84 -15.60 36.82
CA VAL A 391 -54.23 -16.39 35.64
C VAL A 391 -55.18 -15.58 34.76
N VAL A 392 -54.84 -15.45 33.49
CA VAL A 392 -55.66 -14.75 32.47
C VAL A 392 -56.08 -15.67 31.33
N GLY A 393 -55.53 -16.88 31.26
CA GLY A 393 -55.97 -17.94 30.34
C GLY A 393 -55.50 -19.31 30.81
N SER A 394 -56.25 -20.35 30.48
CA SER A 394 -55.88 -21.74 30.75
C SER A 394 -55.93 -22.51 29.43
N GLN A 395 -54.89 -23.29 29.11
CA GLN A 395 -54.99 -24.26 28.04
C GLN A 395 -55.88 -25.42 28.53
N THR A 396 -57.14 -25.43 28.13
CA THR A 396 -57.97 -26.64 28.19
C THR A 396 -57.60 -27.50 26.99
N ALA A 397 -57.27 -28.77 27.24
CA ALA A 397 -56.92 -29.74 26.23
C ALA A 397 -58.02 -29.95 25.18
#